data_AF-A0A938HBS1-F1
#
_entry.id   AF-A0A938HBS1-F1
#
_cell.length_a   1.000
_cell.length_b   1.000
_cell.length_c   1.000
_cell.angle_alpha   90.00
_cell.angle_beta   90.00
_cell.angle_gamma   90.00
#
_symmetry.space_group_name_H-M   'P 1'
#
loop_
_entity.id
_entity.type
_entity.pdbx_description
1 polymer ?
#
loop_
_entity_poly.entity_id
_entity_poly.type
_entity_poly.pdbx_seq_one_letter_code
_entity_poly.pdbx_strand_id
1 'polypeptide(L)'
;MLQSAIKYSLCSWAMTFRRVESLLSAMPNMPKSMLKLRQQFSLKPLILIWIAAFFLGLNSFIRSGFELKRELPLACPLPLQGEEIIPHTAYSLSYNEQHKQANWVAYMLIKTNLGSGVERSNRFTDDPLVAALCATNADYTKSGYDRGHLAPAADMSWSLQVMKESFYYSNVSPQLPGFNRGIWKKLEEKVRGWAALYDTIYVVTGPILEQGLPTIGPNKVSIPKAYYKALIAPRQQKGIAFLLPNAKSDASVFNFSITINALEAILKRDLFFQLPDDTEEKMEGYLQVWP
;
A
#
# COMPACT_ATOMS: atom_id res chain seq x y z
N MET A 1 11.77 -31.18 -2.49
CA MET A 1 11.53 -32.38 -1.64
C MET A 1 10.04 -32.62 -1.33
N LEU A 2 9.25 -31.60 -0.98
CA LEU A 2 7.82 -31.78 -0.67
C LEU A 2 6.95 -32.14 -1.89
N GLN A 3 7.17 -31.47 -3.04
CA GLN A 3 6.44 -31.74 -4.29
C GLN A 3 6.70 -33.16 -4.84
N SER A 4 7.92 -33.67 -4.71
CA SER A 4 8.28 -35.04 -5.08
C SER A 4 7.57 -36.06 -4.20
N ALA A 5 7.54 -35.85 -2.87
CA ALA A 5 6.87 -36.75 -1.94
C ALA A 5 5.35 -36.87 -2.19
N ILE A 6 4.70 -35.75 -2.53
CA ILE A 6 3.26 -35.72 -2.86
C ILE A 6 2.97 -36.47 -4.18
N LYS A 7 3.84 -36.30 -5.20
CA LYS A 7 3.69 -36.96 -6.49
C LYS A 7 3.86 -38.49 -6.38
N TYR A 8 4.81 -38.96 -5.55
CA TYR A 8 5.01 -40.38 -5.29
C TYR A 8 3.85 -41.01 -4.51
N SER A 9 3.29 -40.30 -3.52
CA SER A 9 2.12 -40.74 -2.77
C SER A 9 0.90 -40.90 -3.68
N LEU A 10 0.55 -39.87 -4.47
CA LEU A 10 -0.60 -39.91 -5.37
C LEU A 10 -0.49 -41.02 -6.44
N CYS A 11 0.71 -41.31 -6.94
CA CYS A 11 0.95 -42.35 -7.93
C CYS A 11 0.81 -43.77 -7.33
N SER A 12 1.29 -43.97 -6.10
CA SER A 12 1.15 -45.24 -5.36
C SER A 12 -0.33 -45.56 -5.07
N TRP A 13 -1.12 -44.56 -4.67
CA TRP A 13 -2.55 -44.72 -4.42
C TRP A 13 -3.36 -45.04 -5.69
N ALA A 14 -3.01 -44.40 -6.82
CA ALA A 14 -3.66 -44.66 -8.11
C ALA A 14 -3.40 -46.09 -8.66
N MET A 15 -2.21 -46.64 -8.45
CA MET A 15 -1.87 -48.02 -8.86
C MET A 15 -2.60 -49.07 -8.04
N THR A 16 -2.72 -48.87 -6.72
CA THR A 16 -3.47 -49.77 -5.83
C THR A 16 -4.96 -49.79 -6.19
N PHE A 17 -5.52 -48.65 -6.61
CA PHE A 17 -6.92 -48.54 -7.04
C PHE A 17 -7.22 -49.33 -8.32
N ARG A 18 -6.38 -49.22 -9.36
CA ARG A 18 -6.56 -49.98 -10.62
C ARG A 18 -6.48 -51.50 -10.42
N ARG A 19 -5.65 -51.97 -9.47
CA ARG A 19 -5.53 -53.39 -9.14
C ARG A 19 -6.79 -53.95 -8.48
N VAL A 20 -7.44 -53.16 -7.63
CA VAL A 20 -8.69 -53.53 -6.96
C VAL A 20 -9.87 -53.50 -7.94
N GLU A 21 -9.96 -52.51 -8.84
CA GLU A 21 -10.99 -52.48 -9.89
C GLU A 21 -10.87 -53.67 -10.85
N SER A 22 -9.66 -54.00 -11.28
CA SER A 22 -9.37 -55.18 -12.10
C SER A 22 -9.85 -56.48 -11.43
N LEU A 23 -9.55 -56.67 -10.14
CA LEU A 23 -9.98 -57.85 -9.38
C LEU A 23 -11.51 -57.93 -9.20
N LEU A 24 -12.18 -56.79 -9.00
CA LEU A 24 -13.64 -56.74 -8.84
C LEU A 24 -14.39 -56.94 -10.16
N SER A 25 -13.80 -56.56 -11.29
CA SER A 25 -14.37 -56.74 -12.63
C SER A 25 -14.28 -58.19 -13.16
N ALA A 26 -13.43 -59.03 -12.55
CA ALA A 26 -13.19 -60.41 -12.97
C ALA A 26 -14.07 -61.46 -12.26
N MET A 27 -15.02 -61.05 -11.40
CA MET A 27 -15.88 -61.97 -10.64
C MET A 27 -17.28 -62.08 -11.27
N PRO A 28 -17.65 -63.23 -11.87
CA PRO A 28 -18.88 -63.34 -12.66
C PRO A 28 -20.18 -63.43 -11.85
N ASN A 29 -20.12 -63.56 -10.51
CA ASN A 29 -21.31 -63.61 -9.64
C ASN A 29 -21.03 -62.91 -8.30
N MET A 30 -21.33 -61.61 -8.22
CA MET A 30 -21.12 -60.79 -7.03
C MET A 30 -22.38 -60.83 -6.11
N PRO A 31 -22.27 -61.14 -4.81
CA PRO A 31 -23.41 -61.17 -3.89
C PRO A 31 -24.11 -59.80 -3.75
N LYS A 32 -25.44 -59.77 -3.57
CA LYS A 32 -26.22 -58.52 -3.39
C LYS A 32 -25.73 -57.63 -2.23
N SER A 33 -25.09 -58.21 -1.21
CA SER A 33 -24.46 -57.46 -0.10
C SER A 33 -23.24 -56.64 -0.53
N MET A 34 -22.53 -57.07 -1.58
CA MET A 34 -21.36 -56.38 -2.15
C MET A 34 -21.74 -55.29 -3.17
N LEU A 35 -22.94 -55.34 -3.75
CA LEU A 35 -23.49 -54.27 -4.60
C LEU A 35 -23.70 -52.96 -3.82
N LYS A 36 -24.05 -53.04 -2.53
CA LYS A 36 -24.10 -51.86 -1.63
C LYS A 36 -22.72 -51.24 -1.41
N LEU A 37 -21.67 -52.06 -1.35
CA LEU A 37 -20.29 -51.58 -1.26
C LEU A 37 -19.93 -50.77 -2.52
N ARG A 38 -20.28 -51.26 -3.71
CA ARG A 38 -20.05 -50.57 -5.00
C ARG A 38 -20.68 -49.16 -5.07
N GLN A 39 -21.88 -48.97 -4.50
CA GLN A 39 -22.51 -47.64 -4.41
C GLN A 39 -21.83 -46.71 -3.40
N GLN A 40 -21.27 -47.25 -2.32
CA GLN A 40 -20.57 -46.47 -1.29
C GLN A 40 -19.19 -45.94 -1.75
N PHE A 41 -18.58 -46.57 -2.76
CA PHE A 41 -17.33 -46.12 -3.39
C PHE A 41 -17.52 -45.10 -4.53
N SER A 42 -18.75 -44.85 -4.99
CA SER A 42 -19.08 -43.90 -6.07
C SER A 42 -18.92 -42.42 -5.67
N LEU A 43 -18.95 -42.11 -4.36
CA LEU A 43 -18.85 -40.73 -3.84
C LEU A 43 -17.40 -40.28 -3.55
N LYS A 44 -16.43 -41.20 -3.53
CA LYS A 44 -15.01 -40.90 -3.22
C LYS A 44 -14.27 -40.07 -4.28
N PRO A 45 -14.47 -40.24 -5.60
CA PRO A 45 -13.77 -39.40 -6.58
C PRO A 45 -14.25 -37.94 -6.52
N LEU A 46 -15.52 -37.68 -6.24
CA LEU A 46 -16.04 -36.32 -6.02
C LEU A 46 -15.37 -35.64 -4.83
N ILE A 47 -15.26 -36.33 -3.68
CA ILE A 47 -14.58 -35.78 -2.49
C ILE A 47 -13.10 -35.51 -2.78
N LEU A 48 -12.41 -36.39 -3.50
CA LEU A 48 -11.01 -36.19 -3.88
C LEU A 48 -10.85 -35.02 -4.87
N ILE A 49 -11.79 -34.81 -5.78
CA ILE A 49 -11.83 -33.63 -6.67
C ILE A 49 -12.03 -32.35 -5.85
N TRP A 50 -12.93 -32.36 -4.86
CA TRP A 50 -13.15 -31.20 -3.98
C TRP A 50 -11.92 -30.90 -3.11
N ILE A 51 -11.24 -31.93 -2.58
CA ILE A 51 -9.99 -31.77 -1.83
C ILE A 51 -8.89 -31.21 -2.75
N ALA A 52 -8.74 -31.75 -3.97
CA ALA A 52 -7.77 -31.25 -4.93
C ALA A 52 -8.07 -29.81 -5.35
N ALA A 53 -9.34 -29.47 -5.61
CA ALA A 53 -9.77 -28.11 -5.92
C ALA A 53 -9.53 -27.15 -4.75
N PHE A 54 -9.75 -27.60 -3.51
CA PHE A 54 -9.44 -26.84 -2.30
C PHE A 54 -7.93 -26.58 -2.18
N PHE A 55 -7.08 -27.59 -2.37
CA PHE A 55 -5.63 -27.40 -2.32
C PHE A 55 -5.08 -26.59 -3.50
N LEU A 56 -5.68 -26.69 -4.69
CA LEU A 56 -5.33 -25.85 -5.84
C LEU A 56 -5.77 -24.39 -5.61
N GLY A 57 -6.98 -24.17 -5.10
CA GLY A 57 -7.47 -22.86 -4.71
C GLY A 57 -6.66 -22.23 -3.58
N LEU A 58 -6.31 -23.02 -2.56
CA LEU A 58 -5.46 -22.60 -1.45
C LEU A 58 -4.05 -22.26 -1.93
N ASN A 59 -3.44 -23.07 -2.80
CA ASN A 59 -2.14 -22.75 -3.39
C ASN A 59 -2.20 -21.49 -4.27
N SER A 60 -3.28 -21.29 -5.03
CA SER A 60 -3.47 -20.08 -5.82
C SER A 60 -3.63 -18.85 -4.93
N PHE A 61 -4.36 -18.97 -3.83
CA PHE A 61 -4.60 -17.90 -2.85
C PHE A 61 -3.33 -17.53 -2.08
N ILE A 62 -2.58 -18.53 -1.61
CA ILE A 62 -1.27 -18.34 -0.96
C ILE A 62 -0.29 -17.71 -1.96
N ARG A 63 -0.28 -18.17 -3.21
CA ARG A 63 0.57 -17.60 -4.25
C ARG A 63 0.20 -16.16 -4.57
N SER A 64 -1.08 -15.82 -4.71
CA SER A 64 -1.50 -14.43 -4.97
C SER A 64 -1.13 -13.49 -3.82
N GLY A 65 -1.26 -13.93 -2.57
CA GLY A 65 -0.85 -13.14 -1.41
C GLY A 65 0.67 -12.92 -1.36
N PHE A 66 1.46 -13.94 -1.75
CA PHE A 66 2.92 -13.86 -1.78
C PHE A 66 3.47 -13.06 -2.97
N GLU A 67 2.85 -13.12 -4.14
CA GLU A 67 3.23 -12.30 -5.31
C GLU A 67 2.91 -10.81 -5.07
N LEU A 68 1.78 -10.48 -4.42
CA LEU A 68 1.46 -9.09 -4.04
C LEU A 68 2.53 -8.48 -3.11
N LYS A 69 3.09 -9.30 -2.19
CA LYS A 69 4.15 -8.88 -1.26
C LYS A 69 5.51 -8.63 -1.97
N ARG A 70 5.69 -9.01 -3.24
CA ARG A 70 6.98 -8.88 -3.94
C ARG A 70 7.07 -7.78 -4.99
N GLU A 71 5.95 -7.24 -5.49
CA GLU A 71 5.98 -6.23 -6.55
C GLU A 71 5.94 -4.78 -6.06
N LEU A 72 5.48 -4.53 -4.83
CA LEU A 72 5.31 -3.17 -4.32
C LEU A 72 6.57 -2.62 -3.64
N PRO A 73 6.94 -1.34 -3.87
CA PRO A 73 7.98 -0.66 -3.11
C PRO A 73 7.74 -0.76 -1.60
N LEU A 74 8.81 -0.82 -0.81
CA LEU A 74 8.75 -1.00 0.65
C LEU A 74 7.89 0.06 1.38
N ALA A 75 7.84 1.29 0.85
CA ALA A 75 7.01 2.35 1.41
C ALA A 75 5.51 2.20 1.08
N CYS A 76 5.10 1.34 0.15
CA CYS A 76 3.69 1.24 -0.23
C CYS A 76 2.90 0.58 0.90
N PRO A 77 1.84 1.22 1.40
CA PRO A 77 0.95 0.61 2.38
C PRO A 77 0.21 -0.61 1.85
N LEU A 78 -0.33 -1.41 2.77
CA LEU A 78 -1.20 -2.54 2.43
C LEU A 78 -2.40 -2.02 1.61
N PRO A 79 -2.63 -2.54 0.40
CA PRO A 79 -3.73 -2.09 -0.43
C PRO A 79 -5.07 -2.52 0.17
N LEU A 80 -6.04 -1.60 0.21
CA LEU A 80 -7.41 -1.91 0.59
C LEU A 80 -8.19 -2.47 -0.60
N GLN A 81 -9.33 -3.12 -0.33
CA GLN A 81 -10.16 -3.70 -1.38
C GLN A 81 -10.63 -2.63 -2.38
N GLY A 82 -10.40 -2.88 -3.67
CA GLY A 82 -10.75 -1.96 -4.76
C GLY A 82 -9.81 -0.77 -4.91
N GLU A 83 -8.72 -0.75 -4.14
CA GLU A 83 -7.70 0.29 -4.23
C GLU A 83 -6.72 0.00 -5.36
N GLU A 84 -6.53 0.98 -6.25
CA GLU A 84 -5.49 0.94 -7.28
C GLU A 84 -4.24 1.68 -6.79
N ILE A 85 -3.08 1.11 -7.11
CA ILE A 85 -1.77 1.71 -6.84
C ILE A 85 -1.19 2.19 -8.17
N ILE A 86 -0.90 3.47 -8.23
CA ILE A 86 -0.49 4.17 -9.44
C ILE A 86 0.99 4.55 -9.29
N PRO A 87 1.91 3.79 -9.92
CA PRO A 87 3.33 4.04 -9.80
C PRO A 87 3.77 5.22 -10.67
N HIS A 88 4.58 6.09 -10.09
CA HIS A 88 5.32 7.13 -10.78
C HIS A 88 6.82 6.86 -10.65
N THR A 89 7.66 7.72 -11.24
CA THR A 89 9.12 7.49 -11.27
C THR A 89 9.74 7.48 -9.86
N ALA A 90 9.24 8.33 -8.95
CA ALA A 90 9.85 8.52 -7.62
C ALA A 90 8.89 8.30 -6.44
N TYR A 91 7.60 8.10 -6.70
CA TYR A 91 6.59 7.83 -5.70
C TYR A 91 5.52 6.90 -6.28
N SER A 92 4.72 6.30 -5.40
CA SER A 92 3.46 5.65 -5.77
C SER A 92 2.35 6.32 -4.98
N LEU A 93 1.14 6.31 -5.52
CA LEU A 93 -0.03 6.78 -4.80
C LEU A 93 -1.20 5.83 -4.98
N SER A 94 -2.17 5.91 -4.07
CA SER A 94 -3.52 5.49 -4.37
C SER A 94 -4.42 6.70 -4.50
N TYR A 95 -5.26 6.74 -5.54
CA TYR A 95 -6.14 7.87 -5.79
C TYR A 95 -7.58 7.63 -5.35
N ASN A 96 -8.19 8.65 -4.74
CA ASN A 96 -9.57 8.65 -4.32
C ASN A 96 -10.40 9.62 -5.17
N GLU A 97 -11.17 9.07 -6.10
CA GLU A 97 -11.99 9.88 -7.00
C GLU A 97 -13.03 10.72 -6.26
N GLN A 98 -13.66 10.19 -5.20
CA GLN A 98 -14.67 10.91 -4.44
C GLN A 98 -14.09 12.19 -3.81
N HIS A 99 -12.85 12.13 -3.35
CA HIS A 99 -12.18 13.26 -2.70
C HIS A 99 -11.31 14.10 -3.65
N LYS A 100 -11.11 13.64 -4.89
CA LYS A 100 -10.22 14.23 -5.89
C LYS A 100 -8.78 14.38 -5.38
N GLN A 101 -8.33 13.44 -4.57
CA GLN A 101 -7.03 13.47 -3.86
C GLN A 101 -6.49 12.05 -3.68
N ALA A 102 -5.19 11.92 -3.46
CA ALA A 102 -4.63 10.65 -3.04
C ALA A 102 -5.14 10.23 -1.64
N ASN A 103 -5.43 8.94 -1.45
CA ASN A 103 -5.56 8.34 -0.12
C ASN A 103 -4.22 8.41 0.63
N TRP A 104 -3.14 8.16 -0.10
CA TRP A 104 -1.76 8.22 0.38
C TRP A 104 -0.82 8.36 -0.82
N VAL A 105 0.36 8.92 -0.54
CA VAL A 105 1.53 8.94 -1.43
C VAL A 105 2.69 8.33 -0.66
N ALA A 106 3.40 7.41 -1.29
CA ALA A 106 4.52 6.68 -0.71
C ALA A 106 5.77 6.87 -1.56
N TYR A 107 6.91 7.16 -0.94
CA TYR A 107 8.16 7.37 -1.65
C TYR A 107 9.39 7.02 -0.81
N MET A 108 10.49 6.76 -1.50
CA MET A 108 11.80 6.55 -0.88
C MET A 108 12.64 7.81 -1.09
N LEU A 109 13.13 8.39 0.01
CA LEU A 109 14.02 9.53 0.00
C LEU A 109 15.42 9.07 0.38
N ILE A 110 16.34 9.12 -0.58
CA ILE A 110 17.75 8.76 -0.39
C ILE A 110 18.63 10.01 -0.41
N LYS A 111 19.74 9.96 0.32
CA LYS A 111 20.70 11.05 0.46
C LYS A 111 21.22 11.57 -0.87
N THR A 112 21.47 10.68 -1.83
CA THR A 112 21.96 11.05 -3.17
C THR A 112 20.93 11.82 -4.01
N ASN A 113 19.65 11.76 -3.64
CA ASN A 113 18.57 12.47 -4.30
C ASN A 113 18.27 13.84 -3.67
N LEU A 114 18.98 14.20 -2.58
CA LEU A 114 18.83 15.49 -1.91
C LEU A 114 19.65 16.57 -2.62
N GLY A 115 18.99 17.67 -2.99
CA GLY A 115 19.64 18.88 -3.47
C GLY A 115 19.90 18.95 -4.98
N SER A 116 19.66 20.16 -5.53
CA SER A 116 20.25 20.75 -6.75
C SER A 116 20.26 19.96 -8.07
N GLY A 117 19.29 19.09 -8.34
CA GLY A 117 19.17 18.56 -9.71
C GLY A 117 18.44 19.53 -10.65
N VAL A 118 17.22 19.91 -10.30
CA VAL A 118 16.26 20.53 -11.23
C VAL A 118 15.49 21.67 -10.57
N GLU A 119 15.30 22.76 -11.32
CA GLU A 119 14.50 23.91 -10.92
C GLU A 119 13.02 23.52 -10.73
N ARG A 120 12.39 24.12 -9.72
CA ARG A 120 10.97 23.91 -9.43
C ARG A 120 10.09 24.34 -10.61
N SER A 121 9.32 23.43 -11.19
CA SER A 121 8.56 23.71 -12.43
C SER A 121 7.44 24.74 -12.25
N ASN A 122 6.75 24.72 -11.10
CA ASN A 122 5.54 25.50 -10.82
C ASN A 122 4.39 25.29 -11.82
N ARG A 123 4.46 24.24 -12.66
CA ARG A 123 3.47 23.91 -13.69
C ARG A 123 2.63 22.72 -13.26
N PHE A 124 1.55 23.01 -12.54
CA PHE A 124 0.56 22.01 -12.17
C PHE A 124 -0.23 21.53 -13.40
N THR A 125 -0.37 20.22 -13.53
CA THR A 125 -1.03 19.58 -14.66
C THR A 125 -1.78 18.32 -14.23
N ASP A 126 -2.64 17.81 -15.10
CA ASP A 126 -3.35 16.55 -14.88
C ASP A 126 -2.36 15.37 -14.87
N ASP A 127 -2.71 14.34 -14.09
CA ASP A 127 -1.95 13.09 -14.03
C ASP A 127 -2.40 12.15 -15.15
N PRO A 128 -1.55 11.82 -16.14
CA PRO A 128 -1.93 10.95 -17.24
C PRO A 128 -2.15 9.49 -16.82
N LEU A 129 -1.72 9.10 -15.61
CA LEU A 129 -1.86 7.73 -15.11
C LEU A 129 -3.12 7.53 -14.25
N VAL A 130 -3.81 8.60 -13.87
CA VAL A 130 -5.07 8.53 -13.13
C VAL A 130 -6.23 8.63 -14.11
N ALA A 131 -6.95 7.52 -14.31
CA ALA A 131 -8.13 7.50 -15.18
C ALA A 131 -9.32 8.30 -14.61
N ALA A 132 -9.38 8.42 -13.28
CA ALA A 132 -10.41 9.18 -12.60
C ALA A 132 -10.29 10.68 -12.85
N LEU A 133 -11.41 11.40 -12.74
CA LEU A 133 -11.39 12.86 -12.79
C LEU A 133 -10.54 13.40 -11.64
N CYS A 134 -9.48 14.14 -11.97
CA CYS A 134 -8.60 14.79 -11.00
C CYS A 134 -9.07 16.20 -10.63
N ALA A 135 -8.49 16.76 -9.56
CA ALA A 135 -8.53 18.19 -9.33
C ALA A 135 -7.82 18.94 -10.46
N THR A 136 -8.18 20.21 -10.67
CA THR A 136 -7.62 21.06 -11.73
C THR A 136 -7.27 22.45 -11.19
N ASN A 137 -6.68 23.29 -12.03
CA ASN A 137 -6.38 24.67 -11.66
C ASN A 137 -7.63 25.49 -11.29
N ALA A 138 -8.78 25.19 -11.91
CA ALA A 138 -10.03 25.87 -11.62
C ALA A 138 -10.51 25.64 -10.18
N ASP A 139 -10.17 24.49 -9.59
CA ASP A 139 -10.59 24.16 -8.23
C ASP A 139 -9.87 24.98 -7.16
N TYR A 140 -8.60 25.29 -7.40
CA TYR A 140 -7.75 26.02 -6.45
C TYR A 140 -7.75 27.53 -6.68
N THR A 141 -8.18 27.99 -7.85
CA THR A 141 -8.17 29.42 -8.16
C THR A 141 -9.17 30.17 -7.28
N LYS A 142 -8.68 31.14 -6.49
CA LYS A 142 -9.47 31.94 -5.54
C LYS A 142 -10.17 31.14 -4.44
N SER A 143 -9.77 29.89 -4.18
CA SER A 143 -10.37 29.06 -3.12
C SER A 143 -9.90 29.44 -1.71
N GLY A 144 -8.78 30.16 -1.59
CA GLY A 144 -8.10 30.42 -0.32
C GLY A 144 -7.14 29.30 0.14
N TYR A 145 -7.04 28.22 -0.63
CA TYR A 145 -6.16 27.08 -0.35
C TYR A 145 -4.96 27.05 -1.30
N ASP A 146 -3.82 26.63 -0.77
CA ASP A 146 -2.65 26.31 -1.58
C ASP A 146 -2.81 24.95 -2.26
N ARG A 147 -2.10 24.79 -3.38
CA ARG A 147 -1.82 23.49 -4.01
C ARG A 147 -0.70 22.80 -3.22
N GLY A 148 -1.06 22.27 -2.06
CA GLY A 148 -0.13 21.61 -1.14
C GLY A 148 0.33 20.27 -1.71
N HIS A 149 1.64 20.05 -1.79
CA HIS A 149 2.20 18.78 -2.26
C HIS A 149 2.14 17.73 -1.15
N LEU A 150 1.88 16.47 -1.52
CA LEU A 150 2.02 15.32 -0.61
C LEU A 150 3.47 14.78 -0.66
N ALA A 151 3.92 14.38 -1.84
CA ALA A 151 5.34 14.22 -2.17
C ALA A 151 5.94 15.59 -2.55
N PRO A 152 6.86 16.16 -1.76
CA PRO A 152 7.32 17.53 -1.95
C PRO A 152 8.19 17.66 -3.21
N ALA A 153 8.01 18.74 -4.00
CA ALA A 153 8.85 18.96 -5.18
C ALA A 153 10.36 19.04 -4.88
N ALA A 154 10.73 19.49 -3.68
CA ALA A 154 12.13 19.54 -3.24
C ALA A 154 12.73 18.15 -2.96
N ASP A 155 11.89 17.15 -2.63
CA ASP A 155 12.30 15.74 -2.51
C ASP A 155 12.38 15.08 -3.91
N MET A 156 11.72 15.70 -4.89
CA MET A 156 11.55 15.25 -6.28
C MET A 156 12.41 16.06 -7.26
N SER A 157 13.55 16.59 -6.81
CA SER A 157 14.37 17.53 -7.60
C SER A 157 15.53 16.93 -8.37
N TRP A 158 15.67 15.60 -8.44
CA TRP A 158 16.85 14.94 -9.02
C TRP A 158 16.71 14.58 -10.52
N SER A 159 15.52 14.77 -11.11
CA SER A 159 15.25 14.54 -12.53
C SER A 159 14.12 15.46 -13.03
N LEU A 160 14.18 15.85 -14.30
CA LEU A 160 13.14 16.68 -14.94
C LEU A 160 11.78 15.98 -14.94
N GLN A 161 11.78 14.66 -15.18
CA GLN A 161 10.57 13.86 -15.17
C GLN A 161 9.97 13.80 -13.76
N VAL A 162 10.78 13.51 -12.76
CA VAL A 162 10.35 13.40 -11.35
C VAL A 162 9.84 14.74 -10.83
N MET A 163 10.53 15.84 -11.17
CA MET A 163 10.07 17.18 -10.89
C MET A 163 8.71 17.45 -11.54
N LYS A 164 8.53 17.11 -12.83
CA LYS A 164 7.25 17.28 -13.53
C LYS A 164 6.13 16.48 -12.85
N GLU A 165 6.38 15.20 -12.55
CA GLU A 165 5.41 14.31 -11.90
C GLU A 165 4.99 14.83 -10.52
N SER A 166 5.90 15.42 -9.75
CA SER A 166 5.57 16.02 -8.45
C SER A 166 4.51 17.14 -8.51
N PHE A 167 4.29 17.74 -9.69
CA PHE A 167 3.29 18.77 -9.94
C PHE A 167 1.95 18.24 -10.47
N TYR A 168 1.77 16.93 -10.55
CA TYR A 168 0.47 16.36 -10.90
C TYR A 168 -0.58 16.61 -9.83
N TYR A 169 -1.81 16.95 -10.24
CA TYR A 169 -2.90 17.19 -9.29
C TYR A 169 -3.27 15.96 -8.44
N SER A 170 -2.89 14.76 -8.86
CA SER A 170 -2.99 13.54 -8.05
C SER A 170 -2.12 13.57 -6.79
N ASN A 171 -1.02 14.33 -6.80
CA ASN A 171 -0.09 14.57 -5.69
C ASN A 171 -0.40 15.87 -4.91
N VAL A 172 -1.57 16.49 -5.14
CA VAL A 172 -1.93 17.79 -4.57
C VAL A 172 -3.16 17.69 -3.67
N SER A 173 -3.16 18.44 -2.58
CA SER A 173 -4.28 18.53 -1.63
C SER A 173 -4.52 19.97 -1.16
N PRO A 174 -5.78 20.37 -0.83
CA PRO A 174 -6.10 21.70 -0.32
C PRO A 174 -5.54 21.98 1.07
N GLN A 175 -4.38 22.63 1.12
CA GLN A 175 -3.74 23.01 2.37
C GLN A 175 -3.93 24.49 2.67
N LEU A 176 -4.23 24.85 3.93
CA LEU A 176 -4.26 26.25 4.33
C LEU A 176 -2.87 26.87 4.14
N PRO A 177 -2.76 28.13 3.66
CA PRO A 177 -1.46 28.76 3.44
C PRO A 177 -0.54 28.78 4.67
N GLY A 178 -1.11 29.02 5.86
CA GLY A 178 -0.36 29.00 7.13
C GLY A 178 0.09 27.60 7.57
N PHE A 179 -0.59 26.56 7.11
CA PHE A 179 -0.19 25.16 7.31
C PHE A 179 0.92 24.77 6.34
N ASN A 180 0.65 24.87 5.03
CA ASN A 180 1.53 24.48 3.93
C ASN A 180 2.90 25.16 4.02
N ARG A 181 2.89 26.50 4.08
CA ARG A 181 4.11 27.32 4.08
C ARG A 181 4.78 27.38 5.46
N GLY A 182 4.10 26.89 6.49
CA GLY A 182 4.52 26.91 7.88
C GLY A 182 4.95 25.52 8.35
N ILE A 183 4.14 24.90 9.21
CA ILE A 183 4.51 23.66 9.91
C ILE A 183 4.74 22.48 8.96
N TRP A 184 4.00 22.39 7.85
CA TRP A 184 4.18 21.32 6.88
C TRP A 184 5.54 21.42 6.19
N LYS A 185 5.89 22.60 5.67
CA LYS A 185 7.23 22.88 5.13
C LYS A 185 8.34 22.58 6.15
N LYS A 186 8.19 22.97 7.42
CA LYS A 186 9.16 22.69 8.49
C LYS A 186 9.36 21.18 8.69
N LEU A 187 8.27 20.39 8.62
CA LEU A 187 8.36 18.93 8.68
C LEU A 187 9.10 18.37 7.46
N GLU A 188 8.77 18.81 6.24
CA GLU A 188 9.46 18.39 5.02
C GLU A 188 10.96 18.70 5.07
N GLU A 189 11.35 19.87 5.57
CA GLU A 189 12.76 20.25 5.78
C GLU A 189 13.46 19.31 6.77
N LYS A 190 12.79 18.92 7.86
CA LYS A 190 13.32 17.93 8.81
C LYS A 190 13.48 16.54 8.19
N VAL A 191 12.51 16.08 7.41
CA VAL A 191 12.58 14.78 6.72
C VAL A 191 13.79 14.72 5.79
N ARG A 192 14.06 15.78 5.01
CA ARG A 192 15.28 15.88 4.20
C ARG A 192 16.55 15.86 5.05
N GLY A 193 16.56 16.56 6.18
CA GLY A 193 17.67 16.54 7.14
C GLY A 193 17.95 15.13 7.67
N TRP A 194 16.91 14.37 8.02
CA TRP A 194 17.05 12.99 8.44
C TRP A 194 17.51 12.08 7.31
N ALA A 195 17.05 12.27 6.07
CA ALA A 195 17.54 11.48 4.94
C ALA A 195 19.05 11.73 4.69
N ALA A 196 19.52 12.95 4.90
CA ALA A 196 20.96 13.27 4.82
C ALA A 196 21.78 12.55 5.90
N LEU A 197 21.18 12.33 7.08
CA LEU A 197 21.78 11.66 8.24
C LEU A 197 21.73 10.14 8.13
N TYR A 198 20.56 9.58 7.79
CA TYR A 198 20.27 8.14 7.82
C TYR A 198 20.45 7.45 6.47
N ASP A 199 20.88 8.19 5.45
CA ASP A 199 21.06 7.77 4.07
C ASP A 199 19.76 7.47 3.32
N THR A 200 18.83 6.72 3.92
CA THR A 200 17.57 6.32 3.28
C THR A 200 16.42 6.42 4.29
N ILE A 201 15.32 7.06 3.86
CA ILE A 201 14.04 7.10 4.59
C ILE A 201 12.92 6.68 3.64
N TYR A 202 12.01 5.85 4.14
CA TYR A 202 10.75 5.55 3.45
C TYR A 202 9.65 6.39 4.07
N VAL A 203 8.86 7.02 3.22
CA VAL A 203 7.84 8.00 3.61
C VAL A 203 6.49 7.55 3.10
N VAL A 204 5.49 7.55 3.96
CA VAL A 204 4.07 7.50 3.59
C VAL A 204 3.39 8.75 4.09
N THR A 205 2.59 9.39 3.26
CA THR A 205 1.97 10.67 3.61
C THR A 205 0.64 10.84 2.93
N GLY A 206 -0.26 11.58 3.55
CA GLY A 206 -1.58 11.79 2.96
C GLY A 206 -2.49 12.69 3.80
N PRO A 207 -3.64 13.06 3.24
CA PRO A 207 -4.73 13.66 3.98
C PRO A 207 -5.48 12.63 4.83
N ILE A 208 -6.10 13.07 5.91
CA ILE A 208 -7.18 12.30 6.57
C ILE A 208 -8.48 12.57 5.82
N LEU A 209 -8.93 11.58 5.05
CA LEU A 209 -10.15 11.64 4.24
C LEU A 209 -11.31 10.96 4.97
N GLU A 210 -12.39 11.70 5.13
CA GLU A 210 -13.62 11.23 5.78
C GLU A 210 -14.85 11.72 5.00
N GLN A 211 -15.99 11.07 5.21
CA GLN A 211 -17.23 11.50 4.58
C GLN A 211 -17.67 12.87 5.12
N GLY A 212 -18.29 13.68 4.25
CA GLY A 212 -18.87 14.97 4.64
C GLY A 212 -17.87 16.12 4.81
N LEU A 213 -16.63 15.97 4.34
CA LEU A 213 -15.68 17.07 4.27
C LEU A 213 -16.21 18.21 3.38
N PRO A 214 -15.97 19.49 3.75
CA PRO A 214 -16.25 20.61 2.87
C PRO A 214 -15.37 20.53 1.62
N THR A 215 -15.74 21.24 0.56
CA THR A 215 -15.08 21.12 -0.75
C THR A 215 -14.73 22.49 -1.35
N ILE A 216 -13.73 22.50 -2.23
CA ILE A 216 -13.40 23.64 -3.10
C ILE A 216 -13.69 23.29 -4.56
N GLY A 217 -13.91 24.34 -5.36
CA GLY A 217 -13.86 24.23 -6.80
C GLY A 217 -15.07 23.55 -7.46
N PRO A 218 -15.16 23.63 -8.81
CA PRO A 218 -16.22 22.97 -9.57
C PRO A 218 -16.20 21.44 -9.43
N ASN A 219 -15.03 20.82 -9.24
CA ASN A 219 -14.89 19.36 -9.12
C ASN A 219 -15.08 18.86 -7.69
N LYS A 220 -15.43 19.75 -6.73
CA LYS A 220 -15.71 19.43 -5.33
C LYS A 220 -14.55 18.70 -4.64
N VAL A 221 -13.33 19.21 -4.79
CA VAL A 221 -12.13 18.68 -4.13
C VAL A 221 -12.29 18.83 -2.62
N SER A 222 -12.23 17.73 -1.87
CA SER A 222 -12.44 17.76 -0.41
C SER A 222 -11.35 18.52 0.32
N ILE A 223 -11.67 19.12 1.46
CA ILE A 223 -10.74 19.86 2.31
C ILE A 223 -10.45 19.01 3.56
N PRO A 224 -9.28 18.36 3.65
CA PRO A 224 -8.92 17.56 4.82
C PRO A 224 -8.75 18.42 6.07
N LYS A 225 -9.18 17.91 7.23
CA LYS A 225 -8.97 18.56 8.53
C LYS A 225 -7.55 18.36 9.07
N ALA A 226 -6.86 17.31 8.63
CA ALA A 226 -5.52 16.95 9.06
C ALA A 226 -4.76 16.21 7.97
N TYR A 227 -3.44 16.20 8.11
CA TYR A 227 -2.50 15.48 7.26
C TYR A 227 -1.55 14.65 8.11
N TYR A 228 -1.07 13.56 7.55
CA TYR A 228 -0.10 12.70 8.21
C TYR A 228 1.16 12.48 7.37
N LYS A 229 2.24 12.13 8.06
CA LYS A 229 3.46 11.62 7.45
C LYS A 229 4.08 10.57 8.39
N ALA A 230 4.19 9.33 7.92
CA ALA A 230 4.87 8.22 8.57
C ALA A 230 6.24 8.01 7.91
N LEU A 231 7.26 7.75 8.72
CA LEU A 231 8.64 7.63 8.31
C LEU A 231 9.27 6.41 8.96
N ILE A 232 9.99 5.61 8.17
CA ILE A 232 10.87 4.57 8.70
C ILE A 232 12.28 4.71 8.11
N ALA A 233 13.26 4.35 8.93
CA ALA A 233 14.66 4.21 8.55
C ALA A 233 15.13 2.81 9.02
N PRO A 234 14.91 1.75 8.21
CA PRO A 234 15.10 0.36 8.63
C PRO A 234 16.50 0.04 9.11
N ARG A 235 17.54 0.64 8.50
CA ARG A 235 18.94 0.42 8.92
C ARG A 235 19.20 0.91 10.35
N GLN A 236 18.47 1.94 10.77
CA GLN A 236 18.57 2.53 12.10
C GLN A 236 17.52 1.95 13.07
N GLN A 237 16.62 1.08 12.58
CA GLN A 237 15.47 0.56 13.32
C GLN A 237 14.64 1.70 13.94
N LYS A 238 14.46 2.78 13.17
CA LYS A 238 13.69 3.95 13.60
C LYS A 238 12.39 4.09 12.83
N GLY A 239 11.30 4.36 13.54
CA GLY A 239 10.03 4.81 12.99
C GLY A 239 9.50 6.04 13.73
N ILE A 240 8.75 6.88 13.03
CA ILE A 240 7.99 8.01 13.61
C ILE A 240 6.85 8.39 12.68
N ALA A 241 5.70 8.74 13.24
CA ALA A 241 4.59 9.32 12.50
C ALA A 241 4.27 10.71 13.02
N PHE A 242 3.67 11.53 12.17
CA PHE A 242 3.15 12.84 12.52
C PHE A 242 1.71 12.96 12.05
N LEU A 243 0.86 13.57 12.87
CA LEU A 243 -0.52 13.91 12.54
C LEU A 243 -0.77 15.38 12.85
N LEU A 244 -0.89 16.20 11.82
CA LEU A 244 -0.97 17.65 11.95
C LEU A 244 -2.34 18.16 11.49
N PRO A 245 -3.03 18.99 12.29
CA PRO A 245 -4.21 19.71 11.83
C PRO A 245 -3.87 20.61 10.63
N ASN A 246 -4.78 20.71 9.66
CA ASN A 246 -4.69 21.64 8.52
C ASN A 246 -4.92 23.08 9.00
N ALA A 247 -3.98 23.60 9.78
CA ALA A 247 -4.04 24.90 10.44
C ALA A 247 -2.63 25.49 10.59
N LYS A 248 -2.54 26.82 10.72
CA LYS A 248 -1.27 27.46 11.05
C LYS A 248 -0.81 26.99 12.43
N SER A 249 0.47 26.64 12.54
CA SER A 249 1.10 26.31 13.82
C SER A 249 2.55 26.78 13.83
N ASP A 250 2.96 27.41 14.93
CA ASP A 250 4.34 27.79 15.21
C ASP A 250 5.03 26.83 16.20
N ALA A 251 4.31 25.81 16.68
CA ALA A 251 4.85 24.81 17.58
C ALA A 251 5.91 23.91 16.92
N SER A 252 6.65 23.17 17.74
CA SER A 252 7.55 22.11 17.26
C SER A 252 6.75 21.03 16.53
N VAL A 253 7.28 20.50 15.42
CA VAL A 253 6.65 19.36 14.72
C VAL A 253 6.52 18.13 15.61
N PHE A 254 7.42 17.97 16.59
CA PHE A 254 7.39 16.85 17.54
C PHE A 254 6.21 16.92 18.51
N ASN A 255 5.55 18.07 18.67
CA ASN A 255 4.31 18.13 19.44
C ASN A 255 3.15 17.39 18.73
N PHE A 256 3.34 17.03 17.45
CA PHE A 256 2.37 16.33 16.61
C PHE A 256 2.83 14.91 16.28
N SER A 257 3.89 14.41 16.92
CA SER A 257 4.40 13.07 16.67
C SER A 257 3.59 12.02 17.41
N ILE A 258 3.28 10.92 16.73
CA ILE A 258 2.60 9.74 17.26
C ILE A 258 3.38 8.49 16.84
N THR A 259 3.04 7.35 17.45
CA THR A 259 3.55 6.05 16.98
C THR A 259 2.93 5.72 15.61
N ILE A 260 3.60 4.88 14.82
CA ILE A 260 3.04 4.43 13.55
C ILE A 260 1.80 3.58 13.82
N ASN A 261 1.83 2.67 14.82
CA ASN A 261 0.65 1.89 15.23
C ASN A 261 -0.58 2.78 15.56
N ALA A 262 -0.38 3.93 16.20
CA ALA A 262 -1.47 4.87 16.48
C ALA A 262 -2.03 5.51 15.20
N LEU A 263 -1.16 5.84 14.24
CA LEU A 263 -1.58 6.34 12.93
C LEU A 263 -2.32 5.26 12.14
N GLU A 264 -1.83 4.04 12.13
CA GLU A 264 -2.45 2.89 11.46
C GLU A 264 -3.84 2.60 11.99
N ALA A 265 -4.04 2.70 13.31
CA ALA A 265 -5.36 2.57 13.92
C ALA A 265 -6.34 3.65 13.42
N ILE A 266 -5.87 4.88 13.18
CA ILE A 266 -6.67 5.97 12.60
C ILE A 266 -7.00 5.69 11.13
N LEU A 267 -6.00 5.24 10.36
CA LEU A 267 -6.13 4.98 8.93
C LEU A 267 -6.80 3.64 8.61
N LYS A 268 -6.91 2.75 9.60
CA LYS A 268 -7.34 1.35 9.47
C LYS A 268 -6.55 0.61 8.40
N ARG A 269 -5.23 0.79 8.43
CA ARG A 269 -4.30 0.32 7.40
C ARG A 269 -2.92 0.13 7.97
N ASP A 270 -2.29 -0.95 7.56
CA ASP A 270 -0.86 -1.23 7.75
C ASP A 270 -0.04 -0.46 6.68
N LEU A 271 0.86 0.41 7.13
CA LEU A 271 1.62 1.34 6.30
C LEU A 271 2.91 0.75 5.75
N PHE A 272 3.52 -0.22 6.43
CA PHE A 272 4.84 -0.75 6.06
C PHE A 272 4.89 -2.27 5.91
N PHE A 273 3.72 -2.92 5.75
CA PHE A 273 3.43 -4.38 5.65
C PHE A 273 4.43 -5.28 4.91
N GLN A 274 5.25 -4.68 4.06
CA GLN A 274 6.34 -5.33 3.34
C GLN A 274 7.47 -5.76 4.29
N LEU A 275 7.59 -5.12 5.45
CA LEU A 275 8.51 -5.53 6.50
C LEU A 275 7.99 -6.80 7.21
N PRO A 276 8.88 -7.55 7.87
CA PRO A 276 8.47 -8.59 8.81
C PRO A 276 7.89 -7.95 10.09
N ASP A 277 6.83 -8.55 10.65
CA ASP A 277 6.10 -8.04 11.83
C ASP A 277 7.03 -7.74 13.03
N ASP A 278 8.07 -8.55 13.23
CA ASP A 278 9.04 -8.35 14.32
C ASP A 278 9.97 -7.15 14.11
N THR A 279 10.13 -6.73 12.85
CA THR A 279 10.89 -5.56 12.44
C THR A 279 10.02 -4.31 12.49
N GLU A 280 8.75 -4.42 12.06
CA GLU A 280 7.75 -3.35 12.18
C GLU A 280 7.55 -2.93 13.64
N GLU A 281 7.28 -3.88 14.54
CA GLU A 281 6.96 -3.57 15.93
C GLU A 281 8.05 -2.74 16.64
N LYS A 282 9.33 -2.95 16.29
CA LYS A 282 10.45 -2.15 16.82
C LYS A 282 10.40 -0.69 16.36
N MET A 283 9.93 -0.44 15.16
CA MET A 283 9.84 0.89 14.55
C MET A 283 8.50 1.57 14.83
N GLU A 284 7.44 0.79 14.96
CA GLU A 284 6.07 1.29 14.90
C GLU A 284 5.38 1.37 16.26
N GLY A 285 5.77 0.53 17.22
CA GLY A 285 5.13 0.40 18.52
C GLY A 285 5.45 1.53 19.51
N TYR A 286 6.55 2.27 19.31
CA TYR A 286 7.06 3.22 20.30
C TYR A 286 7.43 4.55 19.68
N LEU A 287 7.18 5.63 20.41
CA LEU A 287 7.55 6.97 19.96
C LEU A 287 9.06 7.13 20.08
N GLN A 288 9.74 7.16 18.94
CA GLN A 288 11.19 7.30 18.91
C GLN A 288 11.58 8.77 18.73
N VAL A 289 12.61 9.21 19.45
CA VAL A 289 13.21 10.52 19.21
C VAL A 289 14.11 10.44 17.98
N TRP A 290 13.82 11.31 17.02
CA TRP A 290 14.68 11.60 15.88
C TRP A 290 15.39 12.94 16.17
N PRO A 291 16.68 13.07 15.81
CA PRO A 291 17.50 14.23 16.15
C PRO A 291 17.07 15.54 15.46
#